data_AF-K2PXP2-F1
#
_entry.id   AF-K2PXP2-F1
#
_cell.length_a   1.000
_cell.length_b   1.000
_cell.length_c   1.000
_cell.angle_alpha   90.00
_cell.angle_beta   90.00
_cell.angle_gamma   90.00
#
_symmetry.space_group_name_H-M   'P 1'
#
loop_
_entity.id
_entity.type
_entity.pdbx_description
1 polymer ?
#
loop_
_entity_poly.entity_id
_entity_poly.type
_entity_poly.pdbx_seq_one_letter_code
_entity_poly.pdbx_strand_id
1 'polypeptide(L)'
;MNGHVNNAKYFDWAVDQLDYDFRLKYEPKKVYIRYNHELLYGNHEFIHPVFEFKGDTTCHIIRKDGVDNTNIEIEWSEIIEEN
;
A
#
# COMPACT_ATOMS: atom_id res chain seq x y z
N MET A 1 8.54 -21.22 6.37
CA MET A 1 8.15 -19.82 6.66
C MET A 1 9.30 -19.20 7.45
N ASN A 2 9.92 -18.14 6.97
CA ASN A 2 11.14 -17.54 7.54
C ASN A 2 10.86 -16.61 8.75
N GLY A 3 9.60 -16.45 9.14
CA GLY A 3 9.22 -15.61 10.29
C GLY A 3 9.09 -14.13 9.96
N HIS A 4 9.35 -13.72 8.71
CA HIS A 4 9.16 -12.35 8.22
C HIS A 4 7.86 -12.23 7.42
N VAL A 5 7.23 -11.06 7.47
CA VAL A 5 6.15 -10.71 6.57
C VAL A 5 6.69 -10.61 5.14
N ASN A 6 5.98 -11.20 4.19
CA ASN A 6 6.34 -11.11 2.78
C ASN A 6 6.16 -9.67 2.28
N ASN A 7 7.15 -9.15 1.57
CA ASN A 7 7.12 -7.81 0.96
C ASN A 7 5.88 -7.56 0.09
N ALA A 8 5.32 -8.59 -0.56
CA ALA A 8 4.07 -8.48 -1.31
C ALA A 8 2.88 -8.03 -0.44
N LYS A 9 2.88 -8.34 0.86
CA LYS A 9 1.77 -7.98 1.77
C LYS A 9 1.61 -6.50 2.00
N TYR A 10 2.69 -5.72 1.90
CA TYR A 10 2.58 -4.27 2.06
C TYR A 10 1.80 -3.63 0.92
N PHE A 11 1.92 -4.18 -0.30
CA PHE A 11 1.13 -3.72 -1.44
C PHE A 11 -0.36 -4.06 -1.26
N ASP A 12 -0.68 -5.30 -0.85
CA ASP A 12 -2.06 -5.70 -0.53
C ASP A 12 -2.68 -4.72 0.48
N TRP A 13 -1.97 -4.43 1.57
CA TRP A 13 -2.45 -3.51 2.61
C TRP A 13 -2.64 -2.07 2.11
N ALA A 14 -1.80 -1.58 1.20
CA ALA A 14 -1.98 -0.25 0.63
C ALA A 14 -3.22 -0.17 -0.25
N VAL A 15 -3.45 -1.17 -1.10
CA VAL A 15 -4.60 -1.21 -2.03
C VAL A 15 -5.92 -1.44 -1.30
N ASP A 16 -5.91 -2.18 -0.18
CA ASP A 16 -7.08 -2.39 0.67
C ASP A 16 -7.63 -1.10 1.29
N GLN A 17 -6.81 -0.05 1.41
CA GLN A 17 -7.24 1.26 1.93
C GLN A 17 -8.09 2.06 0.93
N LEU A 18 -8.06 1.70 -0.34
CA LEU A 18 -8.80 2.39 -1.39
C LEU A 18 -10.24 1.87 -1.45
N ASP A 19 -11.19 2.72 -1.81
CA ASP A 19 -12.57 2.27 -1.93
C ASP A 19 -12.78 1.42 -3.19
N TYR A 20 -13.80 0.56 -3.14
CA TYR A 20 -14.14 -0.34 -4.24
C TYR A 20 -14.32 0.40 -5.57
N ASP A 21 -15.06 1.51 -5.55
CA ASP A 21 -15.33 2.32 -6.75
C ASP A 21 -14.06 2.91 -7.37
N PHE A 22 -13.07 3.27 -6.54
CA PHE A 22 -11.79 3.76 -7.03
C PHE A 22 -11.02 2.65 -7.75
N ARG A 23 -10.93 1.46 -7.12
CA ARG A 23 -10.23 0.29 -7.70
C ARG A 23 -10.86 -0.25 -8.98
N LEU A 24 -12.13 0.03 -9.23
CA LEU A 24 -12.79 -0.31 -10.50
C LEU A 24 -12.48 0.67 -11.62
N LYS A 25 -12.22 1.94 -11.31
CA LYS A 25 -12.05 3.01 -12.30
C LYS A 25 -10.59 3.27 -12.65
N TYR A 26 -9.67 2.97 -11.74
CA TYR A 26 -8.27 3.32 -11.89
C TYR A 26 -7.37 2.09 -11.83
N GLU A 27 -6.34 2.08 -12.68
CA GLU A 27 -5.27 1.10 -12.66
C GLU A 27 -3.93 1.74 -12.25
N PRO A 28 -3.05 1.01 -11.53
CA PRO A 28 -1.75 1.54 -11.13
C PRO A 28 -0.82 1.60 -12.35
N LYS A 29 -0.29 2.78 -12.67
CA LYS A 29 0.73 2.97 -13.71
C LYS A 29 2.14 2.77 -13.18
N LYS A 30 2.38 3.18 -11.95
CA LYS A 30 3.70 3.10 -11.32
C LYS A 30 3.54 2.91 -9.83
N VAL A 31 4.34 2.00 -9.28
CA VAL A 31 4.40 1.71 -7.86
C VAL A 31 5.84 1.92 -7.39
N TYR A 32 6.02 2.79 -6.41
CA TYR A 32 7.27 2.95 -5.69
C TYR A 32 7.10 2.45 -4.26
N ILE A 33 7.95 1.51 -3.83
CA ILE A 33 7.91 0.96 -2.48
C ILE A 33 9.27 1.12 -1.82
N ARG A 34 9.27 1.72 -0.63
CA ARG A 34 10.42 1.84 0.24
C ARG A 34 10.22 1.01 1.50
N TYR A 35 11.00 -0.06 1.62
CA TYR A 35 11.04 -0.89 2.83
C TYR A 35 12.07 -0.33 3.80
N ASN A 36 11.64 0.14 4.97
CA ASN A 36 12.51 0.70 6.00
C ASN A 36 12.84 -0.34 7.08
N HIS A 37 11.82 -1.00 7.63
CA HIS A 37 11.94 -1.96 8.73
C HIS A 37 11.04 -3.17 8.52
N GLU A 38 11.61 -4.38 8.56
CA GLU A 38 10.85 -5.63 8.37
C GLU A 38 9.92 -5.94 9.55
N LEU A 39 8.72 -6.44 9.23
CA LEU A 39 7.76 -6.96 10.18
C LEU A 39 7.94 -8.48 10.34
N LEU A 40 7.82 -8.98 11.58
CA LEU A 40 7.84 -10.41 11.89
C LEU A 40 6.41 -10.98 11.96
N TYR A 41 6.24 -12.22 11.49
CA TYR A 41 4.99 -12.97 11.52
C TYR A 41 4.65 -13.41 12.95
N GLY A 42 3.39 -13.24 13.38
CA GLY A 42 2.91 -13.69 14.69
C GLY A 42 2.87 -12.63 15.79
N ASN A 43 3.42 -11.45 15.53
CA ASN A 43 3.17 -10.28 16.35
C ASN A 43 1.80 -9.71 15.95
N HIS A 44 0.79 -9.94 16.79
CA HIS A 44 -0.59 -9.41 16.68
C HIS A 44 -0.64 -7.89 16.92
N GLU A 45 0.29 -7.17 16.31
CA GLU A 45 0.49 -5.77 16.58
C GLU A 45 -0.39 -4.93 15.64
N PHE A 46 -0.82 -3.78 16.17
CA PHE A 46 -1.71 -2.89 15.46
C PHE A 46 -0.94 -2.25 14.30
N ILE A 47 -1.14 -2.81 13.11
CA ILE A 47 -0.69 -2.17 11.88
C ILE A 47 -1.65 -1.02 11.60
N HIS A 48 -1.10 0.19 11.49
CA HIS A 48 -1.86 1.39 11.19
C HIS A 48 -1.50 1.88 9.80
N PRO A 49 -2.20 1.40 8.76
CA PRO A 49 -2.01 1.92 7.43
C PRO A 49 -2.69 3.30 7.36
N VAL A 50 -1.96 4.31 6.91
CA VAL A 50 -2.50 5.64 6.62
C VAL A 50 -2.17 6.00 5.19
N PHE A 51 -3.05 6.73 4.51
CA PHE A 51 -2.79 7.19 3.16
C PHE A 51 -3.41 8.55 2.89
N GLU A 52 -2.90 9.20 1.85
CA GLU A 52 -3.42 10.46 1.33
C GLU A 52 -3.36 10.48 -0.20
N PHE A 53 -4.23 11.26 -0.81
CA PHE A 53 -4.18 11.58 -2.24
C PHE A 53 -3.30 12.81 -2.48
N LYS A 54 -2.48 12.75 -3.53
CA LYS A 54 -1.68 13.84 -4.08
C LYS A 54 -1.86 13.88 -5.59
N GLY A 55 -2.93 14.54 -6.03
CA GLY A 55 -3.34 14.48 -7.44
C GLY A 55 -3.72 13.05 -7.81
N ASP A 56 -3.10 12.52 -8.86
CA ASP A 56 -3.33 11.16 -9.36
C ASP A 56 -2.47 10.10 -8.63
N THR A 57 -1.80 10.48 -7.54
CA THR A 57 -0.95 9.60 -6.74
C THR A 57 -1.56 9.35 -5.37
N THR A 58 -1.51 8.11 -4.88
CA THR A 58 -1.77 7.78 -3.48
C THR A 58 -0.45 7.53 -2.74
N CYS A 59 -0.28 8.16 -1.58
CA CYS A 59 0.88 7.98 -0.72
C CYS A 59 0.46 7.25 0.55
N HIS A 60 1.01 6.07 0.79
CA HIS A 60 0.69 5.20 1.91
C HIS A 60 1.88 5.05 2.86
N ILE A 61 1.58 4.95 4.15
CA ILE A 61 2.54 4.64 5.20
C ILE A 61 1.99 3.49 6.04
N ILE A 62 2.74 2.39 6.10
CA ILE A 62 2.46 1.27 6.98
C ILE A 62 3.29 1.44 8.25
N ARG A 63 2.61 1.66 9.37
CA ARG A 63 3.24 1.86 10.68
C ARG A 63 3.01 0.70 11.63
N LYS A 64 4.02 0.44 12.45
CA LYS A 64 3.96 -0.43 13.62
C LYS A 64 4.46 0.36 14.82
N ASP A 65 3.67 0.47 15.88
CA ASP A 65 4.03 1.21 17.11
C ASP A 65 4.55 2.64 16.86
N GLY A 66 3.98 3.33 15.86
CA GLY A 66 4.41 4.68 15.48
C GLY A 66 5.71 4.76 14.67
N VAL A 67 6.32 3.61 14.33
CA VAL A 67 7.49 3.53 13.46
C VAL A 67 7.04 3.32 12.01
N ASP A 68 7.61 4.08 11.08
CA ASP A 68 7.35 3.95 9.65
C ASP A 68 8.10 2.74 9.07
N ASN A 69 7.40 1.62 8.89
CA ASN A 69 7.98 0.38 8.36
C ASN A 69 8.11 0.40 6.84
N THR A 70 7.10 0.92 6.15
CA THR A 70 7.07 0.92 4.68
C THR A 70 6.31 2.13 4.17
N ASN A 71 6.87 2.77 3.14
CA ASN A 71 6.23 3.85 2.40
C ASN A 71 5.92 3.35 0.98
N ILE A 72 4.72 3.62 0.49
CA ILE A 72 4.29 3.22 -0.86
C ILE A 72 3.71 4.43 -1.57
N GLU A 73 4.12 4.68 -2.80
CA GLU A 73 3.51 5.65 -3.69
C GLU A 73 2.97 4.92 -4.91
N ILE A 74 1.71 5.18 -5.25
CA ILE A 74 1.07 4.56 -6.42
C ILE A 74 0.52 5.68 -7.30
N GLU A 75 1.03 5.78 -8.53
CA GLU A 75 0.49 6.65 -9.57
C GLU A 75 -0.61 5.89 -10.31
N TRP A 76 -1.77 6.53 -10.48
CA TRP A 76 -2.98 5.92 -11.05
C TRP A 76 -3.37 6.57 -12.38
N SER A 77 -4.02 5.79 -13.23
CA SER A 77 -4.69 6.29 -14.44
C SER A 77 -6.08 5.69 -14.56
N GLU A 78 -7.03 6.46 -15.07
CA GLU A 78 -8.36 5.95 -15.36
C GLU A 78 -8.28 4.85 -16.44
N ILE A 79 -9.05 3.78 -16.24
CA ILE A 79 -9.18 2.70 -17.21
C ILE A 79 -10.03 3.22 -18.37
N ILE A 80 -9.41 3.36 -19.54
CA ILE A 80 -10.12 3.71 -20.76
C ILE A 80 -10.51 2.39 -21.43
N GLU A 81 -11.80 2.04 -21.42
CA GLU A 81 -12.31 0.95 -22.25
C GLU A 81 -12.18 1.36 -23.72
N GLU A 82 -11.25 0.73 -24.44
CA GLU A 82 -11.21 0.82 -25.91
C GLU A 82 -12.38 0.02 -26.48
N ASN A 83 -13.32 0.72 -27.16
CA ASN A 83 -14.43 0.13 -27.91
C ASN A 83 -13.96 -0.59 -29.19
#